data_AF-A0A9P6PNJ8-F1
#
_entry.id   AF-A0A9P6PNJ8-F1
#
_cell.length_a   1.000
_cell.length_b   1.000
_cell.length_c   1.000
_cell.angle_alpha   90.00
_cell.angle_beta   90.00
_cell.angle_gamma   90.00
#
_symmetry.space_group_name_H-M   'P 1'
#
loop_
_entity.id
_entity.type
_entity.pdbx_description
1 polymer ?
#
loop_
_entity_poly.entity_id
_entity_poly.type
_entity_poly.pdbx_seq_one_letter_code
_entity_poly.pdbx_strand_id
1 'polypeptide(L)'
;MSRRTVVSYEPDSTTSTFSTRSNALATTRNSVASRRIGNHSSDIVAYFHDEGVGNYHYGERHPMKPHRLTLTNHLVISYDLHKKMEIFQPRRATEEEIMSFHAADYIDFLKRVTPENMNNFSKVFSRYNVGDDCPVFDGMFDFCKIYSGATIDAARKLTNGSADISINWSGGLHHAKRVEASGFCYVNDIVLGIFELLTHFPRVLYVDIDIHHGDGVQEAFYTTDRVMTVSFHKYNGDFFPGTGDIDEIGSGFGKHYSLNVPLKDGIDDESYIYLFKSVMEAVINSFRPSAIVLQCGADSLGCDRLGCFNLSIKAHGECVRFIKDFKLPLLVLGGGGYTIRNVARCWTYETSILVDHEVSNDLPYNEYIDFFQPDYKLHPHLSGKVENMNTMQYIRNLRIKVLEHLRFLNGAPSVQMQEIPPDVQGFLEMNDEEEAELIADSSKGREEKERQRGRDHGNEFYDNDQDVDMEMDIEG
;
A
#
# COMPACT_ATOMS: atom_id res chain seq x y z
N MET A 1 -3.83 61.57 69.43
CA MET A 1 -2.78 60.60 69.03
C MET A 1 -3.38 59.20 69.16
N SER A 2 -3.33 58.24 68.25
CA SER A 2 -2.87 58.15 66.86
C SER A 2 -3.36 56.78 66.34
N ARG A 3 -3.91 56.77 65.12
CA ARG A 3 -3.90 55.70 64.09
C ARG A 3 -4.10 54.22 64.48
N ARG A 4 -5.06 53.59 63.78
CA ARG A 4 -4.78 52.48 62.85
C ARG A 4 -5.78 52.51 61.70
N THR A 5 -5.28 52.69 60.48
CA THR A 5 -6.04 52.74 59.23
C THR A 5 -5.83 51.45 58.46
N VAL A 6 -6.93 50.96 57.90
CA VAL A 6 -7.08 49.80 57.02
C VAL A 6 -6.37 50.04 55.68
N VAL A 7 -5.76 48.98 55.12
CA VAL A 7 -5.33 48.96 53.71
C VAL A 7 -5.83 47.66 53.08
N SER A 8 -6.59 47.82 51.99
CA SER A 8 -7.04 46.81 51.04
C SER A 8 -6.02 46.66 49.90
N TYR A 9 -5.91 45.46 49.33
CA TYR A 9 -5.23 45.22 48.06
C TYR A 9 -5.93 44.07 47.29
N GLU A 10 -6.12 44.28 45.98
CA GLU A 10 -6.48 43.36 44.90
C GLU A 10 -5.59 43.73 43.68
N PRO A 11 -5.51 42.97 42.57
CA PRO A 11 -5.84 41.56 42.26
C PRO A 11 -4.72 40.82 41.45
N ASP A 12 -4.87 39.50 41.14
CA ASP A 12 -4.93 38.96 39.75
C ASP A 12 -4.88 37.42 39.58
N SER A 13 -5.69 36.98 38.59
CA SER A 13 -5.81 35.77 37.76
C SER A 13 -5.07 34.44 38.05
N THR A 14 -5.79 33.30 37.93
CA THR A 14 -5.41 32.14 37.10
C THR A 14 -6.57 31.13 36.90
N THR A 15 -6.47 30.44 35.78
CA THR A 15 -7.36 29.54 35.01
C THR A 15 -7.82 28.23 35.65
N SER A 16 -9.04 27.78 35.30
CA SER A 16 -9.58 26.44 35.60
C SER A 16 -10.14 25.76 34.34
N THR A 17 -9.79 24.48 34.22
CA THR A 17 -10.07 23.47 33.19
C THR A 17 -11.54 23.08 33.06
N PHE A 18 -12.03 22.85 31.84
CA PHE A 18 -13.30 22.15 31.57
C PHE A 18 -13.08 20.96 30.62
N SER A 19 -13.45 19.76 31.09
CA SER A 19 -13.55 18.54 30.30
C SER A 19 -14.98 18.39 29.78
N THR A 20 -15.17 18.05 28.51
CA THR A 20 -16.48 17.71 27.94
C THR A 20 -16.53 16.23 27.55
N ARG A 21 -17.33 15.47 28.29
CA ARG A 21 -17.80 14.13 27.92
C ARG A 21 -18.79 14.26 26.76
N SER A 22 -18.57 13.55 25.65
CA SER A 22 -19.56 13.32 24.60
C SER A 22 -20.27 11.98 24.83
N ASN A 23 -21.59 12.04 25.00
CA ASN A 23 -22.46 10.86 25.08
C ASN A 23 -22.69 10.31 23.68
N ALA A 24 -22.22 9.10 23.39
CA ALA A 24 -22.59 8.33 22.20
C ALA A 24 -23.94 7.62 22.45
N LEU A 25 -24.93 7.92 21.62
CA LEU A 25 -26.19 7.17 21.53
C LEU A 25 -25.90 5.82 20.86
N ALA A 26 -26.16 4.71 21.55
CA ALA A 26 -26.08 3.38 20.99
C ALA A 26 -27.30 3.12 20.09
N THR A 27 -27.08 3.03 18.78
CA THR A 27 -28.09 2.59 17.82
C THR A 27 -27.79 1.14 17.45
N THR A 28 -28.64 0.22 17.87
CA THR A 28 -28.53 -1.23 17.61
C THR A 28 -28.68 -1.50 16.12
N ARG A 29 -27.60 -1.89 15.43
CA ARG A 29 -27.63 -2.38 14.04
C ARG A 29 -27.45 -3.90 14.04
N ASN A 30 -28.49 -4.62 13.63
CA ASN A 30 -28.39 -6.00 13.19
C ASN A 30 -27.93 -6.00 11.73
N SER A 31 -26.63 -6.19 11.49
CA SER A 31 -26.10 -6.70 10.24
C SER A 31 -25.28 -7.94 10.59
N VAL A 32 -25.39 -8.99 9.79
CA VAL A 32 -24.64 -10.24 9.94
C VAL A 32 -23.17 -9.96 9.60
N ALA A 33 -22.48 -9.29 10.52
CA ALA A 33 -21.03 -9.24 10.57
C ALA A 33 -20.60 -10.47 11.37
N SER A 34 -19.68 -11.25 10.82
CA SER A 34 -19.00 -12.33 11.54
C SER A 34 -18.60 -11.81 12.93
N ARG A 35 -19.11 -12.47 13.98
CA ARG A 35 -18.79 -12.17 15.37
C ARG A 35 -17.30 -12.41 15.60
N ARG A 36 -16.46 -11.39 15.43
CA ARG A 36 -15.14 -11.39 16.07
C ARG A 36 -15.34 -11.06 17.54
N ILE A 37 -15.11 -12.08 18.37
CA ILE A 37 -15.12 -11.98 19.82
C ILE A 37 -13.85 -11.22 20.24
N GLY A 38 -14.01 -9.97 20.67
CA GLY A 38 -13.06 -9.27 21.55
C GLY A 38 -12.48 -7.96 20.99
N ASN A 39 -12.80 -6.84 21.66
CA ASN A 39 -12.09 -5.54 21.57
C ASN A 39 -10.64 -5.60 22.14
N HIS A 40 -10.00 -6.77 22.13
CA HIS A 40 -8.74 -7.05 22.85
C HIS A 40 -7.70 -7.84 22.04
N SER A 41 -7.94 -8.20 20.77
CA SER A 41 -6.89 -8.78 19.92
C SER A 41 -6.15 -7.68 19.16
N SER A 42 -4.82 -7.79 19.07
CA SER A 42 -4.00 -6.97 18.16
C SER A 42 -4.46 -7.18 16.71
N ASP A 43 -4.29 -6.15 15.87
CA ASP A 43 -4.60 -6.23 14.44
C ASP A 43 -3.78 -7.37 13.79
N ILE A 44 -4.40 -8.18 12.92
CA ILE A 44 -3.68 -9.21 12.14
C ILE A 44 -3.07 -8.54 10.91
N VAL A 45 -1.74 -8.51 10.85
CA VAL A 45 -0.99 -7.86 9.77
C VAL A 45 -0.39 -8.90 8.82
N ALA A 46 -0.72 -8.80 7.54
CA ALA A 46 -0.11 -9.58 6.46
C ALA A 46 0.89 -8.71 5.67
N TYR A 47 2.08 -9.23 5.41
CA TYR A 47 3.15 -8.52 4.72
C TYR A 47 3.62 -9.30 3.50
N PHE A 48 3.54 -8.70 2.31
CA PHE A 48 3.85 -9.34 1.04
C PHE A 48 5.20 -8.85 0.53
N HIS A 49 6.11 -9.80 0.32
CA HIS A 49 7.45 -9.51 -0.20
C HIS A 49 7.95 -10.67 -1.05
N ASP A 50 8.40 -10.35 -2.28
CA ASP A 50 9.13 -11.28 -3.13
C ASP A 50 10.63 -10.95 -3.01
N GLU A 51 11.44 -11.93 -2.64
CA GLU A 51 12.89 -11.76 -2.45
C GLU A 51 13.62 -11.23 -3.69
N GLY A 52 13.11 -11.53 -4.90
CA GLY A 52 13.70 -11.14 -6.17
C GLY A 52 13.31 -9.73 -6.65
N VAL A 53 12.28 -9.11 -6.06
CA VAL A 53 11.70 -7.84 -6.56
C VAL A 53 12.71 -6.69 -6.59
N GLY A 54 13.73 -6.71 -5.72
CA GLY A 54 14.76 -5.67 -5.69
C GLY A 54 15.85 -5.80 -6.75
N ASN A 55 15.89 -6.92 -7.49
CA ASN A 55 16.92 -7.20 -8.49
C ASN A 55 16.60 -6.58 -9.86
N TYR A 56 15.37 -6.14 -10.10
CA TYR A 56 15.00 -5.45 -11.34
C TYR A 56 15.60 -4.05 -11.39
N HIS A 57 15.99 -3.62 -12.58
CA HIS A 57 16.71 -2.36 -12.77
C HIS A 57 16.25 -1.63 -14.03
N TYR A 58 15.58 -0.49 -13.82
CA TYR A 58 14.99 0.33 -14.90
C TYR A 58 16.01 0.94 -15.87
N GLY A 59 17.29 0.97 -15.49
CA GLY A 59 18.36 1.60 -16.26
C GLY A 59 19.30 2.40 -15.37
N GLU A 60 20.54 2.58 -15.82
CA GLU A 60 21.65 3.13 -15.00
C GLU A 60 21.27 4.49 -14.38
N ARG A 61 20.76 5.41 -15.20
CA ARG A 61 20.44 6.79 -14.78
C ARG A 61 19.02 6.98 -14.25
N HIS A 62 18.16 5.97 -14.44
CA HIS A 62 16.74 6.05 -14.11
C HIS A 62 16.52 6.22 -12.59
N PRO A 63 15.62 7.12 -12.13
CA PRO A 63 15.41 7.39 -10.71
C PRO A 63 14.70 6.26 -9.96
N MET A 64 13.77 5.54 -10.60
CA MET A 64 13.13 4.36 -10.00
C MET A 64 14.16 3.24 -9.80
N LYS A 65 14.37 2.85 -8.53
CA LYS A 65 15.29 1.79 -8.13
C LYS A 65 14.54 0.77 -7.25
N PRO A 66 14.07 -0.36 -7.82
CA PRO A 66 13.39 -1.42 -7.07
C PRO A 66 14.18 -1.94 -5.85
N HIS A 67 15.50 -1.85 -5.87
CA HIS A 67 16.38 -2.20 -4.74
C HIS A 67 16.01 -1.51 -3.39
N ARG A 68 15.29 -0.39 -3.40
CA ARG A 68 14.71 0.22 -2.18
C ARG A 68 13.81 -0.74 -1.40
N LEU A 69 13.19 -1.71 -2.07
CA LEU A 69 12.36 -2.76 -1.48
C LEU A 69 13.21 -3.76 -0.69
N THR A 70 14.38 -4.15 -1.21
CA THR A 70 15.36 -4.98 -0.50
C THR A 70 15.83 -4.28 0.77
N LEU A 71 16.21 -2.99 0.67
CA LEU A 71 16.64 -2.20 1.83
C LEU A 71 15.55 -2.13 2.90
N THR A 72 14.30 -1.92 2.49
CA THR A 72 13.13 -1.90 3.39
C THR A 72 12.98 -3.23 4.10
N ASN A 73 12.98 -4.34 3.36
CA ASN A 73 12.78 -5.67 3.93
C ASN A 73 13.90 -6.05 4.91
N HIS A 74 15.16 -5.73 4.60
CA HIS A 74 16.28 -5.97 5.52
C HIS A 74 16.16 -5.17 6.82
N LEU A 75 15.71 -3.92 6.77
CA LEU A 75 15.43 -3.14 7.98
C LEU A 75 14.24 -3.70 8.77
N VAL A 76 13.15 -4.08 8.11
CA VAL A 76 11.98 -4.73 8.72
C VAL A 76 12.38 -6.02 9.45
N ILE A 77 13.26 -6.83 8.85
CA ILE A 77 13.80 -8.04 9.48
C ILE A 77 14.69 -7.67 10.67
N SER A 78 15.60 -6.71 10.50
CA SER A 78 16.60 -6.34 11.51
C SER A 78 16.00 -5.64 12.74
N TYR A 79 14.84 -5.01 12.59
CA TYR A 79 14.04 -4.48 13.70
C TYR A 79 13.09 -5.52 14.32
N ASP A 80 13.15 -6.78 13.89
CA ASP A 80 12.28 -7.85 14.37
C ASP A 80 10.77 -7.65 14.10
N LEU A 81 10.40 -6.72 13.20
CA LEU A 81 8.99 -6.44 12.87
C LEU A 81 8.31 -7.63 12.21
N HIS A 82 9.06 -8.42 11.45
CA HIS A 82 8.60 -9.69 10.86
C HIS A 82 8.02 -10.68 11.88
N LYS A 83 8.43 -10.61 13.16
CA LYS A 83 7.91 -11.48 14.23
C LYS A 83 6.51 -11.06 14.71
N LYS A 84 5.99 -9.93 14.22
CA LYS A 84 4.70 -9.33 14.60
C LYS A 84 3.67 -9.36 13.47
N MET A 85 3.99 -9.99 12.35
CA MET A 85 3.13 -10.06 11.16
C MET A 85 3.35 -11.38 10.43
N GLU A 86 2.41 -11.75 9.57
CA GLU A 86 2.52 -12.92 8.71
C GLU A 86 3.17 -12.51 7.38
N ILE A 87 4.31 -13.11 7.04
CA ILE A 87 5.00 -12.83 5.78
C ILE A 87 4.53 -13.81 4.71
N PHE A 88 4.22 -13.26 3.53
CA PHE A 88 3.83 -14.01 2.36
C PHE A 88 4.76 -13.73 1.18
N GLN A 89 5.21 -14.80 0.53
CA GLN A 89 5.73 -14.71 -0.83
C GLN A 89 4.54 -14.53 -1.77
N PRO A 90 4.43 -13.41 -2.50
CA PRO A 90 3.32 -13.19 -3.41
C PRO A 90 3.44 -14.10 -4.63
N ARG A 91 2.30 -14.54 -5.17
CA ARG A 91 2.28 -15.17 -6.50
C ARG A 91 2.44 -14.08 -7.57
N ARG A 92 2.77 -14.51 -8.78
CA ARG A 92 2.69 -13.65 -9.97
C ARG A 92 1.23 -13.48 -10.38
N ALA A 93 0.77 -12.25 -10.60
CA ALA A 93 -0.56 -12.00 -11.16
C ALA A 93 -0.71 -12.71 -12.51
N THR A 94 -1.89 -13.25 -12.77
CA THR A 94 -2.23 -13.83 -14.08
C THR A 94 -2.49 -12.71 -15.09
N GLU A 95 -2.40 -13.04 -16.38
CA GLU A 95 -2.73 -12.07 -17.44
C GLU A 95 -4.22 -11.69 -17.39
N GLU A 96 -5.10 -12.63 -17.07
CA GLU A 96 -6.54 -12.41 -16.92
C GLU A 96 -6.84 -11.39 -15.82
N GLU A 97 -6.18 -11.52 -14.66
CA GLU A 97 -6.32 -10.55 -13.57
C GLU A 97 -5.81 -9.17 -13.98
N ILE A 98 -4.68 -9.06 -14.69
CA ILE A 98 -4.19 -7.75 -15.14
C ILE A 98 -5.13 -7.14 -16.20
N MET A 99 -5.69 -7.96 -17.09
CA MET A 99 -6.62 -7.54 -18.14
C MET A 99 -8.03 -7.21 -17.63
N SER A 100 -8.35 -7.46 -16.36
CA SER A 100 -9.61 -7.00 -15.78
C SER A 100 -9.73 -5.47 -15.80
N PHE A 101 -8.59 -4.76 -15.80
CA PHE A 101 -8.52 -3.33 -16.03
C PHE A 101 -7.88 -3.00 -17.39
N HIS A 102 -6.68 -3.49 -17.63
CA HIS A 102 -5.86 -3.08 -18.77
C HIS A 102 -6.34 -3.69 -20.10
N ALA A 103 -6.14 -2.96 -21.20
CA ALA A 103 -6.47 -3.49 -22.52
C ALA A 103 -5.58 -4.66 -22.91
N ALA A 104 -6.19 -5.68 -23.53
CA ALA A 104 -5.50 -6.91 -23.90
C ALA A 104 -4.31 -6.68 -24.85
N ASP A 105 -4.41 -5.74 -25.78
CA ASP A 105 -3.33 -5.42 -26.72
C ASP A 105 -2.15 -4.70 -26.05
N TYR A 106 -2.42 -3.88 -25.03
CA TYR A 106 -1.38 -3.27 -24.20
C TYR A 106 -0.63 -4.33 -23.37
N ILE A 107 -1.34 -5.29 -22.77
CA ILE A 107 -0.72 -6.37 -22.00
C ILE A 107 0.07 -7.33 -22.89
N ASP A 108 -0.46 -7.68 -24.07
CA ASP A 108 0.28 -8.46 -25.06
C ASP A 108 1.58 -7.77 -25.49
N PHE A 109 1.57 -6.44 -25.62
CA PHE A 109 2.76 -5.65 -25.88
C PHE A 109 3.78 -5.74 -24.72
N LEU A 110 3.37 -5.44 -23.48
CA LEU A 110 4.27 -5.48 -22.31
C LEU A 110 4.91 -6.86 -22.13
N LYS A 111 4.14 -7.93 -22.38
CA LYS A 111 4.60 -9.32 -22.31
C LYS A 111 5.67 -9.67 -23.34
N ARG A 112 5.60 -9.09 -24.54
CA ARG A 112 6.47 -9.45 -25.67
C ARG A 112 7.70 -8.57 -25.82
N VAL A 113 7.61 -7.31 -25.41
CA VAL A 113 8.69 -6.35 -25.58
C VAL A 113 9.87 -6.69 -24.65
N THR A 114 11.06 -6.73 -25.23
CA THR A 114 12.33 -6.99 -24.54
C THR A 114 13.39 -6.03 -25.08
N PRO A 115 14.49 -5.77 -24.34
CA PRO A 115 15.57 -4.94 -24.86
C PRO A 115 16.13 -5.42 -26.20
N GLU A 116 16.15 -6.73 -26.46
CA GLU A 116 16.66 -7.30 -27.71
C GLU A 116 15.74 -7.06 -28.91
N ASN A 117 14.42 -7.05 -28.68
CA ASN A 117 13.43 -6.98 -29.76
C ASN A 117 12.71 -5.63 -29.87
N MET A 118 13.04 -4.64 -29.01
CA MET A 118 12.35 -3.36 -28.90
C MET A 118 12.20 -2.61 -30.23
N ASN A 119 13.19 -2.74 -31.13
CA ASN A 119 13.16 -2.13 -32.46
C ASN A 119 11.98 -2.61 -33.33
N ASN A 120 11.50 -3.85 -33.10
CA ASN A 120 10.34 -4.42 -33.80
C ASN A 120 9.01 -3.77 -33.36
N PHE A 121 9.00 -3.11 -32.20
CA PHE A 121 7.82 -2.49 -31.59
C PHE A 121 7.82 -0.96 -31.68
N SER A 122 8.79 -0.36 -32.39
CA SER A 122 8.95 1.10 -32.51
C SER A 122 7.68 1.86 -32.90
N LYS A 123 6.79 1.25 -33.69
CA LYS A 123 5.51 1.87 -34.12
C LYS A 123 4.48 2.01 -33.00
N VAL A 124 4.56 1.21 -31.94
CA VAL A 124 3.57 1.20 -30.84
C VAL A 124 4.08 1.87 -29.56
N PHE A 125 5.35 2.24 -29.49
CA PHE A 125 5.94 2.90 -28.31
C PHE A 125 5.23 4.22 -27.96
N SER A 126 4.96 5.07 -28.95
CA SER A 126 4.21 6.31 -28.73
C SER A 126 2.75 6.06 -28.33
N ARG A 127 2.16 4.91 -28.71
CA ARG A 127 0.77 4.57 -28.37
C ARG A 127 0.64 4.08 -26.93
N TYR A 128 1.64 3.35 -26.46
CA TYR A 128 1.65 2.75 -25.12
C TYR A 128 2.52 3.54 -24.12
N ASN A 129 3.03 4.68 -24.55
CA ASN A 129 3.87 5.60 -23.79
C ASN A 129 5.06 4.91 -23.08
N VAL A 130 5.72 3.98 -23.81
CA VAL A 130 6.94 3.29 -23.37
C VAL A 130 8.13 3.88 -24.11
N GLY A 131 9.11 4.36 -23.35
CA GLY A 131 10.20 5.20 -23.84
C GLY A 131 11.06 5.76 -22.72
N ASP A 132 11.18 7.09 -22.63
CA ASP A 132 12.11 7.76 -21.72
C ASP A 132 11.76 7.53 -20.23
N ASP A 133 10.57 7.93 -19.81
CA ASP A 133 10.13 7.76 -18.42
C ASP A 133 9.80 6.30 -18.12
N CYS A 134 9.19 5.57 -19.06
CA CYS A 134 8.85 4.16 -18.89
C CYS A 134 9.72 3.29 -19.81
N PRO A 135 10.99 3.00 -19.45
CA PRO A 135 11.91 2.27 -20.31
C PRO A 135 11.55 0.79 -20.46
N VAL A 136 12.04 0.15 -21.52
CA VAL A 136 12.06 -1.31 -21.62
C VAL A 136 13.29 -1.81 -20.88
N PHE A 137 13.12 -2.79 -19.98
CA PHE A 137 14.21 -3.42 -19.24
C PHE A 137 13.98 -4.92 -19.07
N ASP A 138 15.04 -5.66 -18.75
CA ASP A 138 14.99 -7.12 -18.57
C ASP A 138 14.03 -7.51 -17.45
N GLY A 139 13.10 -8.40 -17.77
CA GLY A 139 12.09 -8.87 -16.82
C GLY A 139 11.00 -7.85 -16.48
N MET A 140 10.83 -6.78 -17.25
CA MET A 140 9.82 -5.73 -17.01
C MET A 140 8.41 -6.28 -16.75
N PHE A 141 7.90 -7.17 -17.61
CA PHE A 141 6.56 -7.73 -17.41
C PHE A 141 6.49 -8.63 -16.18
N ASP A 142 7.56 -9.37 -15.90
CA ASP A 142 7.63 -10.22 -14.72
C ASP A 142 7.60 -9.40 -13.43
N PHE A 143 8.33 -8.27 -13.38
CA PHE A 143 8.22 -7.25 -12.33
C PHE A 143 6.78 -6.77 -12.14
N CYS A 144 6.07 -6.48 -13.25
CA CYS A 144 4.66 -6.11 -13.23
C CYS A 144 3.77 -7.15 -12.56
N LYS A 145 4.02 -8.43 -12.85
CA LYS A 145 3.27 -9.53 -12.26
C LYS A 145 3.55 -9.68 -10.76
N ILE A 146 4.75 -9.35 -10.26
CA ILE A 146 5.07 -9.42 -8.82
C ILE A 146 4.20 -8.46 -8.04
N TYR A 147 4.35 -7.16 -8.33
CA TYR A 147 3.73 -6.15 -7.49
C TYR A 147 2.22 -6.19 -7.62
N SER A 148 1.69 -6.53 -8.81
CA SER A 148 0.26 -6.71 -9.03
C SER A 148 -0.27 -7.94 -8.28
N GLY A 149 0.44 -9.06 -8.32
CA GLY A 149 0.01 -10.29 -7.64
C GLY A 149 0.01 -10.11 -6.12
N ALA A 150 1.02 -9.43 -5.59
CA ALA A 150 1.09 -9.06 -4.18
C ALA A 150 -0.09 -8.17 -3.75
N THR A 151 -0.45 -7.14 -4.54
CA THR A 151 -1.58 -6.26 -4.22
C THR A 151 -2.93 -6.99 -4.29
N ILE A 152 -3.14 -7.86 -5.28
CA ILE A 152 -4.37 -8.66 -5.40
C ILE A 152 -4.48 -9.65 -4.23
N ASP A 153 -3.42 -10.38 -3.89
CA ASP A 153 -3.44 -11.32 -2.77
C ASP A 153 -3.60 -10.61 -1.42
N ALA A 154 -3.00 -9.43 -1.27
CA ALA A 154 -3.19 -8.56 -0.12
C ALA A 154 -4.64 -8.11 0.04
N ALA A 155 -5.31 -7.74 -1.06
CA ALA A 155 -6.73 -7.43 -1.07
C ALA A 155 -7.59 -8.66 -0.71
N ARG A 156 -7.25 -9.86 -1.24
CA ARG A 156 -7.93 -11.12 -0.89
C ARG A 156 -7.87 -11.47 0.59
N LYS A 157 -6.74 -11.19 1.26
CA LYS A 157 -6.60 -11.36 2.71
C LYS A 157 -7.57 -10.48 3.50
N LEU A 158 -7.88 -9.29 2.99
CA LEU A 158 -8.88 -8.40 3.60
C LEU A 158 -10.30 -8.86 3.30
N THR A 159 -10.62 -9.25 2.05
CA THR A 159 -11.98 -9.68 1.66
C THR A 159 -12.39 -10.99 2.33
N ASN A 160 -11.46 -11.93 2.54
CA ASN A 160 -11.73 -13.18 3.26
C ASN A 160 -11.63 -13.04 4.80
N GLY A 161 -11.28 -11.85 5.30
CA GLY A 161 -11.19 -11.56 6.73
C GLY A 161 -10.07 -12.32 7.44
N SER A 162 -8.99 -12.71 6.75
CA SER A 162 -7.80 -13.33 7.36
C SER A 162 -6.71 -12.32 7.76
N ALA A 163 -6.83 -11.06 7.35
CA ALA A 163 -6.03 -9.95 7.85
C ALA A 163 -6.91 -8.72 8.14
N ASP A 164 -6.46 -7.87 9.05
CA ASP A 164 -7.02 -6.53 9.29
C ASP A 164 -6.25 -5.48 8.47
N ILE A 165 -4.95 -5.72 8.31
CA ILE A 165 -4.02 -4.86 7.56
C ILE A 165 -3.21 -5.75 6.62
N SER A 166 -3.12 -5.37 5.35
CA SER A 166 -2.22 -6.00 4.38
C SER A 166 -1.23 -4.97 3.84
N ILE A 167 0.05 -5.33 3.76
CA ILE A 167 1.15 -4.45 3.36
C ILE A 167 1.81 -5.00 2.10
N ASN A 168 1.90 -4.19 1.04
CA ASN A 168 2.70 -4.47 -0.13
C ASN A 168 3.50 -3.22 -0.58
N TRP A 169 4.74 -3.12 -0.12
CA TRP A 169 5.61 -1.99 -0.49
C TRP A 169 6.05 -2.00 -1.96
N SER A 170 5.94 -3.13 -2.67
CA SER A 170 6.30 -3.21 -4.09
C SER A 170 5.27 -2.59 -5.03
N GLY A 171 4.01 -2.49 -4.58
CA GLY A 171 2.89 -1.91 -5.31
C GLY A 171 2.76 -0.39 -5.12
N GLY A 172 1.59 0.13 -5.45
CA GLY A 172 1.30 1.56 -5.36
C GLY A 172 1.65 2.34 -6.63
N LEU A 173 1.70 1.67 -7.78
CA LEU A 173 2.08 2.27 -9.07
C LEU A 173 0.89 3.00 -9.72
N HIS A 174 0.55 4.15 -9.15
CA HIS A 174 -0.71 4.86 -9.37
C HIS A 174 -0.88 5.56 -10.74
N HIS A 175 0.18 5.76 -11.51
CA HIS A 175 0.13 6.51 -12.77
C HIS A 175 -0.28 5.67 -13.98
N ALA A 176 -0.16 4.35 -13.90
CA ALA A 176 -0.45 3.47 -15.03
C ALA A 176 -1.92 3.62 -15.47
N LYS A 177 -2.12 3.78 -16.78
CA LYS A 177 -3.44 3.97 -17.39
C LYS A 177 -3.97 2.67 -17.95
N ARG A 178 -5.22 2.67 -18.40
CA ARG A 178 -5.86 1.48 -18.98
C ARG A 178 -5.10 0.92 -20.19
N VAL A 179 -4.55 1.81 -21.02
CA VAL A 179 -3.96 1.46 -22.32
C VAL A 179 -2.51 1.90 -22.49
N GLU A 180 -1.89 2.52 -21.50
CA GLU A 180 -0.53 3.06 -21.62
C GLU A 180 0.19 3.12 -20.27
N ALA A 181 1.52 3.08 -20.33
CA ALA A 181 2.39 3.33 -19.18
C ALA A 181 2.45 4.84 -18.90
N SER A 182 2.76 5.23 -17.66
CA SER A 182 2.98 6.63 -17.31
C SER A 182 3.74 6.71 -15.99
N GLY A 183 4.63 7.70 -15.82
CA GLY A 183 5.28 7.99 -14.54
C GLY A 183 5.93 6.77 -13.87
N PHE A 184 6.71 6.00 -14.62
CA PHE A 184 7.39 4.77 -14.17
C PHE A 184 6.46 3.56 -13.90
N CYS A 185 5.15 3.72 -14.15
CA CYS A 185 4.12 2.74 -13.86
C CYS A 185 3.62 2.09 -15.15
N TYR A 186 3.58 0.76 -15.19
CA TYR A 186 3.14 -0.01 -16.36
C TYR A 186 1.79 -0.70 -16.15
N VAL A 187 1.59 -1.32 -14.98
CA VAL A 187 0.32 -1.92 -14.56
C VAL A 187 -0.14 -1.21 -13.29
N ASN A 188 -1.42 -0.88 -13.22
CA ASN A 188 -2.00 -0.19 -12.07
C ASN A 188 -2.51 -1.23 -11.06
N ASP A 189 -1.62 -1.69 -10.20
CA ASP A 189 -1.93 -2.71 -9.19
C ASP A 189 -2.99 -2.23 -8.19
N ILE A 190 -3.06 -0.93 -7.95
CA ILE A 190 -4.03 -0.31 -7.05
C ILE A 190 -5.45 -0.51 -7.58
N VAL A 191 -5.68 -0.26 -8.87
CA VAL A 191 -7.00 -0.47 -9.49
C VAL A 191 -7.41 -1.94 -9.41
N LEU A 192 -6.48 -2.86 -9.65
CA LEU A 192 -6.71 -4.30 -9.54
C LEU A 192 -7.05 -4.71 -8.09
N GLY A 193 -6.32 -4.19 -7.11
CA GLY A 193 -6.60 -4.40 -5.69
C GLY A 193 -7.96 -3.84 -5.27
N ILE A 194 -8.34 -2.66 -5.77
CA ILE A 194 -9.66 -2.06 -5.49
C ILE A 194 -10.78 -2.90 -6.13
N PHE A 195 -10.60 -3.43 -7.35
CA PHE A 195 -11.58 -4.33 -7.95
C PHE A 195 -11.81 -5.58 -7.10
N GLU A 196 -10.75 -6.20 -6.58
CA GLU A 196 -10.85 -7.31 -5.64
C GLU A 196 -11.60 -6.89 -4.36
N LEU A 197 -11.27 -5.73 -3.76
CA LEU A 197 -11.98 -5.22 -2.59
C LEU A 197 -13.48 -4.96 -2.86
N LEU A 198 -13.84 -4.46 -4.04
CA LEU A 198 -15.23 -4.16 -4.43
C LEU A 198 -16.09 -5.42 -4.59
N THR A 199 -15.51 -6.62 -4.63
CA THR A 199 -16.30 -7.88 -4.55
C THR A 199 -16.99 -8.05 -3.21
N HIS A 200 -16.43 -7.46 -2.14
CA HIS A 200 -16.93 -7.63 -0.76
C HIS A 200 -17.36 -6.30 -0.13
N PHE A 201 -16.62 -5.22 -0.40
CA PHE A 201 -16.81 -3.92 0.24
C PHE A 201 -17.65 -3.00 -0.65
N PRO A 202 -18.81 -2.49 -0.19
CA PRO A 202 -19.66 -1.62 -0.99
C PRO A 202 -18.99 -0.28 -1.32
N ARG A 203 -18.16 0.25 -0.41
CA ARG A 203 -17.42 1.51 -0.56
C ARG A 203 -15.95 1.34 -0.16
N VAL A 204 -15.05 1.66 -1.09
CA VAL A 204 -13.60 1.64 -0.88
C VAL A 204 -13.07 3.06 -0.94
N LEU A 205 -12.31 3.48 0.07
CA LEU A 205 -11.64 4.78 0.07
C LEU A 205 -10.18 4.59 -0.35
N TYR A 206 -9.77 5.28 -1.41
CA TYR A 206 -8.38 5.37 -1.83
C TYR A 206 -7.78 6.69 -1.31
N VAL A 207 -6.66 6.60 -0.61
CA VAL A 207 -5.91 7.73 -0.04
C VAL A 207 -4.50 7.69 -0.60
N ASP A 208 -4.04 8.82 -1.13
CA ASP A 208 -2.77 8.95 -1.81
C ASP A 208 -1.95 10.10 -1.20
N ILE A 209 -0.79 9.77 -0.63
CA ILE A 209 0.16 10.71 -0.02
C ILE A 209 1.49 10.81 -0.78
N ASP A 210 1.56 10.24 -1.99
CA ASP A 210 2.62 10.53 -2.95
C ASP A 210 2.66 12.02 -3.29
N ILE A 211 3.83 12.55 -3.65
CA ILE A 211 3.90 13.96 -4.06
C ILE A 211 3.21 14.20 -5.41
N HIS A 212 3.08 13.18 -6.25
CA HIS A 212 2.42 13.25 -7.54
C HIS A 212 0.93 12.94 -7.39
N HIS A 213 0.10 13.57 -8.22
CA HIS A 213 -1.33 13.27 -8.25
C HIS A 213 -1.56 11.82 -8.71
N GLY A 214 -2.37 11.06 -7.96
CA GLY A 214 -2.77 9.69 -8.25
C GLY A 214 -3.76 9.56 -9.42
N ASP A 215 -3.36 10.08 -10.57
CA ASP A 215 -4.18 10.30 -11.74
C ASP A 215 -4.71 9.02 -12.41
N GLY A 216 -3.93 7.93 -12.44
CA GLY A 216 -4.39 6.65 -13.00
C GLY A 216 -5.52 6.02 -12.18
N VAL A 217 -5.44 6.08 -10.86
CA VAL A 217 -6.49 5.60 -9.95
C VAL A 217 -7.72 6.52 -10.01
N GLN A 218 -7.51 7.85 -10.00
CA GLN A 218 -8.60 8.82 -10.16
C GLN A 218 -9.35 8.58 -11.47
N GLU A 219 -8.65 8.42 -12.59
CA GLU A 219 -9.26 8.21 -13.90
C GLU A 219 -10.07 6.90 -13.96
N ALA A 220 -9.53 5.81 -13.41
CA ALA A 220 -10.20 4.51 -13.40
C ALA A 220 -11.55 4.53 -12.67
N PHE A 221 -11.69 5.38 -11.63
CA PHE A 221 -12.89 5.47 -10.80
C PHE A 221 -13.67 6.78 -10.95
N TYR A 222 -13.33 7.62 -11.93
CA TYR A 222 -13.84 9.00 -12.07
C TYR A 222 -15.37 9.10 -12.26
N THR A 223 -16.04 7.99 -12.58
CA THR A 223 -17.47 7.93 -12.90
C THR A 223 -18.30 7.11 -11.91
N THR A 224 -17.71 6.55 -10.84
CA THR A 224 -18.41 5.73 -9.83
C THR A 224 -18.42 6.38 -8.45
N ASP A 225 -19.47 6.11 -7.68
CA ASP A 225 -19.62 6.49 -6.27
C ASP A 225 -19.19 5.37 -5.29
N ARG A 226 -18.82 4.19 -5.80
CA ARG A 226 -18.35 3.08 -4.96
C ARG A 226 -16.91 3.24 -4.49
N VAL A 227 -16.13 4.07 -5.18
CA VAL A 227 -14.74 4.37 -4.83
C VAL A 227 -14.60 5.87 -4.69
N MET A 228 -14.05 6.31 -3.56
CA MET A 228 -13.66 7.71 -3.39
C MET A 228 -12.14 7.82 -3.46
N THR A 229 -11.62 8.71 -4.30
CA THR A 229 -10.19 8.98 -4.42
C THR A 229 -9.84 10.28 -3.73
N VAL A 230 -8.84 10.27 -2.84
CA VAL A 230 -8.32 11.46 -2.16
C VAL A 230 -6.82 11.54 -2.34
N SER A 231 -6.33 12.61 -2.96
CA SER A 231 -4.90 12.78 -3.24
C SER A 231 -4.36 14.12 -2.71
N PHE A 232 -3.22 14.07 -2.02
CA PHE A 232 -2.49 15.22 -1.49
C PHE A 232 -1.15 15.37 -2.21
N HIS A 233 -1.09 16.26 -3.19
CA HIS A 233 0.03 16.30 -4.14
C HIS A 233 0.48 17.73 -4.44
N LYS A 234 1.68 17.87 -4.98
CA LYS A 234 2.15 19.14 -5.53
C LYS A 234 1.39 19.48 -6.80
N TYR A 235 0.93 20.72 -6.92
CA TYR A 235 0.23 21.18 -8.12
C TYR A 235 0.55 22.63 -8.46
N ASN A 236 0.90 22.85 -9.72
CA ASN A 236 1.02 24.17 -10.36
C ASN A 236 0.64 24.11 -11.85
N GLY A 237 -0.01 23.04 -12.31
CA GLY A 237 -0.30 22.76 -13.72
C GLY A 237 0.88 22.20 -14.53
N ASP A 238 2.13 22.44 -14.11
CA ASP A 238 3.34 22.01 -14.84
C ASP A 238 4.03 20.78 -14.21
N PHE A 239 3.88 20.58 -12.89
CA PHE A 239 4.44 19.43 -12.19
C PHE A 239 3.69 18.16 -12.60
N PHE A 240 4.44 17.11 -12.96
CA PHE A 240 3.87 15.84 -13.39
C PHE A 240 2.87 15.30 -12.35
N PRO A 241 1.70 14.77 -12.77
CA PRO A 241 1.23 14.54 -14.15
C PRO A 241 0.48 15.73 -14.78
N GLY A 242 0.45 16.91 -14.16
CA GLY A 242 -0.25 18.10 -14.67
C GLY A 242 -1.76 18.10 -14.44
N THR A 243 -2.28 17.12 -13.67
CA THR A 243 -3.69 16.98 -13.27
C THR A 243 -3.82 17.05 -11.75
N GLY A 244 -5.04 16.94 -11.23
CA GLY A 244 -5.32 17.02 -9.80
C GLY A 244 -5.68 18.44 -9.34
N ASP A 245 -6.22 19.27 -10.24
CA ASP A 245 -6.78 20.55 -9.82
C ASP A 245 -7.90 20.34 -8.79
N ILE A 246 -8.12 21.34 -7.93
CA ILE A 246 -9.18 21.29 -6.92
C ILE A 246 -10.58 21.13 -7.55
N ASP A 247 -10.76 21.61 -8.78
CA ASP A 247 -12.03 21.53 -9.51
C ASP A 247 -12.25 20.17 -10.21
N GLU A 248 -11.26 19.28 -10.23
CA GLU A 248 -11.38 17.90 -10.72
C GLU A 248 -12.10 16.99 -9.71
N ILE A 249 -13.43 17.07 -9.69
CA ILE A 249 -14.27 16.45 -8.66
C ILE A 249 -14.98 15.16 -9.09
N GLY A 250 -14.59 14.54 -10.21
CA GLY A 250 -15.31 13.40 -10.77
C GLY A 250 -16.48 13.80 -11.69
N SER A 251 -17.13 12.80 -12.29
CA SER A 251 -18.20 13.00 -13.28
C SER A 251 -19.30 11.94 -13.16
N GLY A 252 -20.48 12.22 -13.72
CA GLY A 252 -21.61 11.27 -13.65
C GLY A 252 -21.96 10.91 -12.19
N PHE A 253 -22.03 9.61 -11.90
CA PHE A 253 -22.25 9.12 -10.53
C PHE A 253 -21.06 9.37 -9.60
N GLY A 254 -19.84 9.43 -10.14
CA GLY A 254 -18.61 9.73 -9.38
C GLY A 254 -18.38 11.21 -9.10
N LYS A 255 -19.30 12.11 -9.47
CA LYS A 255 -19.18 13.52 -9.11
C LYS A 255 -19.22 13.71 -7.59
N HIS A 256 -18.24 14.44 -7.06
CA HIS A 256 -17.89 14.61 -5.65
C HIS A 256 -17.22 13.40 -4.97
N TYR A 257 -16.85 12.35 -5.72
CA TYR A 257 -16.10 11.19 -5.23
C TYR A 257 -14.62 11.20 -5.66
N SER A 258 -14.17 12.24 -6.35
CA SER A 258 -12.73 12.56 -6.48
C SER A 258 -12.45 13.84 -5.71
N LEU A 259 -11.46 13.81 -4.81
CA LEU A 259 -11.10 14.93 -3.95
C LEU A 259 -9.60 15.20 -4.04
N ASN A 260 -9.26 16.36 -4.61
CA ASN A 260 -7.87 16.76 -4.79
C ASN A 260 -7.48 17.86 -3.80
N VAL A 261 -6.29 17.69 -3.22
CA VAL A 261 -5.69 18.65 -2.29
C VAL A 261 -4.39 19.17 -2.92
N PRO A 262 -4.47 20.12 -3.87
CA PRO A 262 -3.29 20.68 -4.54
C PRO A 262 -2.47 21.52 -3.57
N LEU A 263 -1.17 21.22 -3.48
CA LEU A 263 -0.21 21.86 -2.59
C LEU A 263 0.92 22.53 -3.35
N LYS A 264 1.63 23.44 -2.68
CA LYS A 264 2.82 24.11 -3.20
C LYS A 264 4.09 23.50 -2.61
N ASP A 265 5.23 23.95 -3.13
CA ASP A 265 6.55 23.51 -2.69
C ASP A 265 6.78 23.71 -1.19
N GLY A 266 7.58 22.81 -0.62
CA GLY A 266 8.15 22.96 0.71
C GLY A 266 7.18 22.81 1.87
N ILE A 267 5.99 22.23 1.68
CA ILE A 267 5.06 21.97 2.80
C ILE A 267 5.77 21.22 3.93
N ASP A 268 5.57 21.70 5.16
CA ASP A 268 6.18 21.15 6.37
C ASP A 268 5.24 20.20 7.12
N ASP A 269 5.82 19.51 8.11
CA ASP A 269 5.14 18.53 8.95
C ASP A 269 3.86 19.09 9.59
N GLU A 270 3.92 20.28 10.20
CA GLU A 270 2.81 20.88 10.94
C GLU A 270 1.64 21.21 10.00
N SER A 271 1.93 21.84 8.85
CA SER A 271 0.93 22.21 7.86
C SER A 271 0.28 20.99 7.22
N TYR A 272 1.09 19.98 6.87
CA TYR A 272 0.60 18.75 6.22
C TYR A 272 -0.26 17.92 7.17
N ILE A 273 0.20 17.65 8.40
CA ILE A 273 -0.55 16.87 9.39
C ILE A 273 -1.88 17.56 9.74
N TYR A 274 -1.87 18.88 9.94
CA TYR A 274 -3.09 19.64 10.21
C TYR A 274 -4.11 19.48 9.07
N LEU A 275 -3.66 19.68 7.83
CA LEU A 275 -4.53 19.59 6.66
C LEU A 275 -5.04 18.16 6.46
N PHE A 276 -4.13 17.18 6.42
CA PHE A 276 -4.43 15.76 6.22
C PHE A 276 -5.47 15.26 7.21
N LYS A 277 -5.23 15.40 8.53
CA LYS A 277 -6.18 14.92 9.54
C LYS A 277 -7.55 15.57 9.40
N SER A 278 -7.57 16.89 9.17
CA SER A 278 -8.82 17.63 9.09
C SER A 278 -9.67 17.27 7.86
N VAL A 279 -9.03 16.95 6.73
CA VAL A 279 -9.69 16.50 5.50
C VAL A 279 -10.12 15.05 5.65
N MET A 280 -9.20 14.18 6.06
CA MET A 280 -9.45 12.74 6.12
C MET A 280 -10.51 12.35 7.16
N GLU A 281 -10.56 13.04 8.31
CA GLU A 281 -11.65 12.85 9.27
C GLU A 281 -13.02 13.15 8.63
N ALA A 282 -13.13 14.25 7.88
CA ALA A 282 -14.36 14.65 7.22
C ALA A 282 -14.73 13.71 6.06
N VAL A 283 -13.75 13.23 5.30
CA VAL A 283 -13.92 12.24 4.24
C VAL A 283 -14.50 10.96 4.81
N ILE A 284 -13.84 10.36 5.81
CA ILE A 284 -14.26 9.06 6.36
C ILE A 284 -15.65 9.17 6.99
N ASN A 285 -15.95 10.26 7.69
CA ASN A 285 -17.28 10.49 8.28
C ASN A 285 -18.40 10.66 7.23
N SER A 286 -18.09 11.31 6.11
CA SER A 286 -19.06 11.58 5.03
C SER A 286 -19.25 10.37 4.11
N PHE A 287 -18.15 9.82 3.59
CA PHE A 287 -18.16 8.71 2.65
C PHE A 287 -18.44 7.35 3.31
N ARG A 288 -18.06 7.19 4.59
CA ARG A 288 -18.24 5.96 5.37
C ARG A 288 -17.74 4.71 4.63
N PRO A 289 -16.44 4.65 4.28
CA PRO A 289 -15.88 3.48 3.61
C PRO A 289 -15.98 2.24 4.50
N SER A 290 -15.94 1.07 3.86
CA SER A 290 -15.83 -0.23 4.53
C SER A 290 -14.46 -0.88 4.38
N ALA A 291 -13.60 -0.33 3.52
CA ALA A 291 -12.18 -0.66 3.39
C ALA A 291 -11.41 0.57 2.91
N ILE A 292 -10.13 0.66 3.24
CA ILE A 292 -9.23 1.73 2.83
C ILE A 292 -8.04 1.13 2.08
N VAL A 293 -7.65 1.77 0.97
CA VAL A 293 -6.36 1.59 0.31
C VAL A 293 -5.55 2.86 0.53
N LEU A 294 -4.39 2.75 1.16
CA LEU A 294 -3.47 3.86 1.43
C LEU A 294 -2.19 3.64 0.63
N GLN A 295 -1.96 4.49 -0.37
CA GLN A 295 -0.70 4.57 -1.10
C GLN A 295 0.23 5.48 -0.29
N CYS A 296 1.45 4.99 0.01
CA CYS A 296 2.43 5.67 0.86
C CYS A 296 3.68 6.08 0.05
N GLY A 297 3.47 6.81 -1.05
CA GLY A 297 4.54 7.35 -1.88
C GLY A 297 5.53 8.19 -1.09
N ALA A 298 6.77 7.71 -0.98
CA ALA A 298 7.79 8.28 -0.10
C ALA A 298 8.60 9.43 -0.75
N ASP A 299 8.20 9.90 -1.94
CA ASP A 299 8.78 11.08 -2.60
C ASP A 299 8.19 12.41 -2.10
N SER A 300 7.13 12.36 -1.28
CA SER A 300 6.64 13.49 -0.49
C SER A 300 7.57 13.83 0.69
N LEU A 301 8.57 12.99 0.99
CA LEU A 301 9.59 13.26 1.99
C LEU A 301 10.52 14.41 1.58
N GLY A 302 11.00 15.13 2.59
CA GLY A 302 12.10 16.06 2.43
C GLY A 302 13.36 15.38 1.93
N CYS A 303 14.14 16.11 1.11
CA CYS A 303 15.36 15.61 0.47
C CYS A 303 15.13 14.43 -0.50
N ASP A 304 13.92 14.24 -1.03
CA ASP A 304 13.72 13.37 -2.17
C ASP A 304 14.47 13.89 -3.42
N ARG A 305 14.77 13.00 -4.37
CA ARG A 305 15.51 13.35 -5.60
C ARG A 305 14.63 14.08 -6.62
N LEU A 306 13.33 13.79 -6.66
CA LEU A 306 12.37 14.39 -7.59
C LEU A 306 11.36 15.28 -6.85
N GLY A 307 10.94 14.87 -5.66
CA GLY A 307 9.99 15.61 -4.84
C GLY A 307 10.57 16.87 -4.20
N CYS A 308 9.70 17.85 -3.95
CA CYS A 308 10.07 19.15 -3.37
C CYS A 308 9.19 19.55 -2.18
N PHE A 309 8.71 18.58 -1.41
CA PHE A 309 8.14 18.77 -0.08
C PHE A 309 9.25 18.72 1.01
N ASN A 310 8.88 18.97 2.26
CA ASN A 310 9.79 18.95 3.41
C ASN A 310 9.37 17.96 4.50
N LEU A 311 8.58 16.93 4.18
CA LEU A 311 8.03 16.03 5.19
C LEU A 311 9.12 15.19 5.86
N SER A 312 9.05 15.06 7.18
CA SER A 312 9.81 14.07 7.91
C SER A 312 9.14 12.69 7.83
N ILE A 313 9.93 11.64 8.06
CA ILE A 313 9.41 10.27 8.19
C ILE A 313 8.34 10.16 9.29
N LYS A 314 8.46 10.97 10.35
CA LYS A 314 7.47 10.96 11.44
C LYS A 314 6.13 11.55 11.00
N ALA A 315 6.15 12.63 10.22
CA ALA A 315 4.94 13.24 9.70
C ALA A 315 4.26 12.37 8.65
N HIS A 316 5.04 11.73 7.77
CA HIS A 316 4.53 10.76 6.82
C HIS A 316 3.86 9.57 7.54
N GLY A 317 4.55 8.98 8.53
CA GLY A 317 3.98 7.91 9.36
C GLY A 317 2.79 8.34 10.22
N GLU A 318 2.66 9.62 10.59
CA GLU A 318 1.46 10.13 11.28
C GLU A 318 0.20 10.01 10.40
N CYS A 319 0.34 10.11 9.07
CA CYS A 319 -0.77 9.88 8.15
C CYS A 319 -1.22 8.41 8.20
N VAL A 320 -0.27 7.47 8.19
CA VAL A 320 -0.55 6.03 8.34
C VAL A 320 -1.22 5.73 9.67
N ARG A 321 -0.67 6.27 10.78
CA ARG A 321 -1.24 6.10 12.13
C ARG A 321 -2.68 6.61 12.19
N PHE A 322 -2.92 7.82 11.68
CA PHE A 322 -4.25 8.42 11.68
C PHE A 322 -5.27 7.58 10.91
N ILE A 323 -4.91 7.04 9.75
CA ILE A 323 -5.78 6.16 8.96
C ILE A 323 -6.01 4.82 9.66
N LYS A 324 -4.95 4.20 10.22
CA LYS A 324 -5.03 2.95 10.98
C LYS A 324 -5.99 3.05 12.17
N ASP A 325 -6.05 4.19 12.85
CA ASP A 325 -6.90 4.41 14.03
C ASP A 325 -8.41 4.35 13.75
N PHE A 326 -8.83 4.41 12.48
CA PHE A 326 -10.24 4.20 12.11
C PHE A 326 -10.67 2.72 12.13
N LYS A 327 -9.72 1.77 12.28
CA LYS A 327 -9.99 0.34 12.45
C LYS A 327 -10.88 -0.26 11.35
N LEU A 328 -10.60 0.14 10.12
CA LEU A 328 -11.16 -0.46 8.90
C LEU A 328 -10.13 -1.38 8.24
N PRO A 329 -10.57 -2.40 7.48
CA PRO A 329 -9.67 -3.18 6.62
C PRO A 329 -8.78 -2.26 5.78
N LEU A 330 -7.47 -2.40 5.93
CA LEU A 330 -6.49 -1.45 5.41
C LEU A 330 -5.47 -2.16 4.52
N LEU A 331 -5.47 -1.80 3.24
CA LEU A 331 -4.41 -2.17 2.30
C LEU A 331 -3.40 -1.02 2.23
N VAL A 332 -2.15 -1.27 2.58
CA VAL A 332 -1.06 -0.30 2.53
C VAL A 332 -0.10 -0.65 1.40
N LEU A 333 0.14 0.32 0.53
CA LEU A 333 0.97 0.16 -0.66
C LEU A 333 2.17 1.12 -0.61
N GLY A 334 3.17 0.82 -1.44
CA GLY A 334 4.31 1.71 -1.68
C GLY A 334 3.93 2.93 -2.53
N GLY A 335 4.67 3.15 -3.61
CA GLY A 335 4.55 4.35 -4.44
C GLY A 335 5.88 4.91 -4.90
N GLY A 336 5.94 6.22 -5.17
CA GLY A 336 7.16 6.95 -5.46
C GLY A 336 8.18 6.95 -4.31
N GLY A 337 9.33 7.59 -4.53
CA GLY A 337 10.42 7.68 -3.57
C GLY A 337 11.78 7.35 -4.20
N TYR A 338 12.63 8.37 -4.32
CA TYR A 338 13.80 8.36 -5.20
C TYR A 338 15.12 8.65 -4.46
N THR A 339 15.05 9.01 -3.18
CA THR A 339 16.18 8.87 -2.24
C THR A 339 16.05 7.55 -1.48
N ILE A 340 16.53 6.45 -2.06
CA ILE A 340 16.24 5.06 -1.63
C ILE A 340 16.49 4.76 -0.14
N ARG A 341 17.51 5.38 0.48
CA ARG A 341 17.79 5.22 1.92
C ARG A 341 16.67 5.79 2.80
N ASN A 342 16.02 6.87 2.36
CA ASN A 342 14.92 7.50 3.09
C ASN A 342 13.62 6.73 2.86
N VAL A 343 13.41 6.18 1.65
CA VAL A 343 12.29 5.26 1.38
C VAL A 343 12.34 4.07 2.33
N ALA A 344 13.50 3.41 2.42
CA ALA A 344 13.65 2.25 3.30
C ALA A 344 13.38 2.58 4.78
N ARG A 345 13.85 3.74 5.26
CA ARG A 345 13.54 4.22 6.61
C ARG A 345 12.05 4.51 6.80
N CYS A 346 11.41 5.13 5.82
CA CYS A 346 9.99 5.51 5.87
C CYS A 346 9.10 4.28 5.98
N TRP A 347 9.18 3.39 5.00
CA TRP A 347 8.35 2.19 4.96
C TRP A 347 8.64 1.22 6.11
N THR A 348 9.88 1.18 6.63
CA THR A 348 10.19 0.45 7.87
C THR A 348 9.47 1.05 9.07
N TYR A 349 9.53 2.38 9.24
CA TYR A 349 8.85 3.08 10.33
C TYR A 349 7.32 2.92 10.24
N GLU A 350 6.76 3.00 9.04
CA GLU A 350 5.34 2.79 8.81
C GLU A 350 4.91 1.36 9.07
N THR A 351 5.75 0.38 8.71
CA THR A 351 5.54 -1.02 9.10
C THR A 351 5.48 -1.14 10.63
N SER A 352 6.37 -0.45 11.36
CA SER A 352 6.37 -0.46 12.83
C SER A 352 5.07 0.13 13.42
N ILE A 353 4.50 1.15 12.79
CA ILE A 353 3.19 1.72 13.15
C ILE A 353 2.07 0.70 12.90
N LEU A 354 2.10 0.02 11.76
CA LEU A 354 1.07 -0.94 11.36
C LEU A 354 1.03 -2.16 12.26
N VAL A 355 2.17 -2.58 12.82
CA VAL A 355 2.25 -3.69 13.80
C VAL A 355 2.23 -3.24 15.27
N ASP A 356 1.93 -1.96 15.54
CA ASP A 356 1.92 -1.36 16.89
C ASP A 356 3.21 -1.63 17.69
N HIS A 357 4.36 -1.48 17.04
CA HIS A 357 5.68 -1.70 17.65
C HIS A 357 6.56 -0.44 17.60
N GLU A 358 7.04 -0.03 18.78
CA GLU A 358 8.04 1.03 18.89
C GLU A 358 9.42 0.50 18.49
N VAL A 359 10.13 1.29 17.69
CA VAL A 359 11.47 0.97 17.20
C VAL A 359 12.47 2.05 17.61
N SER A 360 13.71 1.65 17.85
CA SER A 360 14.80 2.59 18.17
C SER A 360 15.09 3.50 16.98
N ASN A 361 15.47 4.75 17.26
CA ASN A 361 15.98 5.64 16.22
C ASN A 361 17.38 5.23 15.72
N ASP A 362 18.11 4.40 16.48
CA ASP A 362 19.35 3.78 16.00
C ASP A 362 19.03 2.63 15.07
N LEU A 363 19.60 2.65 13.85
CA LEU A 363 19.39 1.55 12.90
C LEU A 363 20.14 0.30 13.38
N PRO A 364 19.47 -0.87 13.41
CA PRO A 364 20.12 -2.13 13.70
C PRO A 364 21.10 -2.49 12.57
N TYR A 365 22.17 -3.20 12.93
CA TYR A 365 23.11 -3.70 11.94
C TYR A 365 22.42 -4.63 10.95
N ASN A 366 22.76 -4.48 9.68
CA ASN A 366 22.33 -5.32 8.57
C ASN A 366 23.34 -5.23 7.43
N GLU A 367 23.24 -6.12 6.45
CA GLU A 367 24.17 -6.20 5.31
C GLU A 367 24.23 -4.91 4.46
N TYR A 368 23.17 -4.10 4.51
CA TYR A 368 23.06 -2.84 3.75
C TYR A 368 23.24 -1.60 4.63
N ILE A 369 23.76 -1.72 5.86
CA ILE A 369 23.84 -0.61 6.82
C ILE A 369 24.60 0.61 6.27
N ASP A 370 25.57 0.40 5.38
CA ASP A 370 26.36 1.47 4.76
C ASP A 370 25.55 2.40 3.86
N PHE A 371 24.38 1.98 3.36
CA PHE A 371 23.45 2.88 2.64
C PHE A 371 22.92 4.02 3.51
N PHE A 372 23.01 3.89 4.84
CA PHE A 372 22.46 4.82 5.82
C PHE A 372 23.52 5.71 6.49
N GLN A 373 24.74 5.73 5.93
CA GLN A 373 25.76 6.70 6.30
C GLN A 373 25.28 8.15 6.12
N PRO A 374 25.81 9.11 6.92
CA PRO A 374 26.75 8.91 8.03
C PRO A 374 26.09 8.74 9.40
N ASP A 375 24.78 8.97 9.51
CA ASP A 375 24.09 9.11 10.79
C ASP A 375 23.62 7.77 11.39
N TYR A 376 23.35 6.77 10.55
CA TYR A 376 22.80 5.47 10.95
C TYR A 376 21.52 5.58 11.79
N LYS A 377 20.67 6.59 11.50
CA LYS A 377 19.40 6.82 12.17
C LYS A 377 18.21 6.46 11.31
N LEU A 378 17.10 6.07 11.94
CA LEU A 378 15.81 5.88 11.29
C LEU A 378 15.18 7.23 10.90
N HIS A 379 15.31 8.25 11.75
CA HIS A 379 14.78 9.59 11.54
C HIS A 379 15.92 10.62 11.35
N PRO A 380 16.56 10.68 10.17
CA PRO A 380 17.43 11.78 9.80
C PRO A 380 16.65 13.10 9.68
N HIS A 381 17.34 14.23 9.73
CA HIS A 381 16.73 15.54 9.48
C HIS A 381 16.49 15.73 7.97
N LEU A 382 15.23 15.74 7.55
CA LEU A 382 14.83 15.83 6.13
C LEU A 382 14.24 17.20 5.74
N SER A 383 13.85 18.02 6.71
CA SER A 383 13.14 19.29 6.51
C SER A 383 14.05 20.48 6.19
N GLY A 384 13.46 21.56 5.67
CA GLY A 384 14.08 22.89 5.63
C GLY A 384 14.98 23.18 4.44
N LYS A 385 14.98 22.33 3.40
CA LYS A 385 15.76 22.57 2.17
C LYS A 385 15.01 23.42 1.14
N VAL A 386 13.69 23.37 1.17
CA VAL A 386 12.80 24.10 0.27
C VAL A 386 12.03 25.13 1.10
N GLU A 387 11.86 26.35 0.58
CA GLU A 387 11.01 27.34 1.25
C GLU A 387 9.55 26.87 1.27
N ASN A 388 8.88 26.94 2.41
CA ASN A 388 7.47 26.56 2.50
C ASN A 388 6.58 27.64 1.86
N MET A 389 6.08 27.36 0.65
CA MET A 389 5.21 28.26 -0.09
C MET A 389 3.73 28.13 0.30
N ASN A 390 3.41 27.24 1.24
CA ASN A 390 2.07 26.95 1.73
C ASN A 390 1.77 27.76 3.01
N THR A 391 1.55 29.06 2.85
CA THR A 391 1.18 29.91 3.99
C THR A 391 -0.03 29.34 4.74
N MET A 392 -0.11 29.54 6.06
CA MET A 392 -1.26 29.07 6.83
C MET A 392 -2.61 29.62 6.33
N GLN A 393 -2.61 30.81 5.70
CA GLN A 393 -3.79 31.34 5.04
C GLN A 393 -4.19 30.48 3.82
N TYR A 394 -3.22 30.10 3.00
CA TYR A 394 -3.44 29.19 1.87
C TYR A 394 -3.96 27.83 2.35
N ILE A 395 -3.32 27.21 3.34
CA ILE A 395 -3.74 25.91 3.92
C ILE A 395 -5.18 25.97 4.44
N ARG A 396 -5.54 27.02 5.19
CA ARG A 396 -6.91 27.17 5.71
C ARG A 396 -7.93 27.37 4.59
N ASN A 397 -7.60 28.17 3.58
CA ASN A 397 -8.48 28.38 2.42
C ASN A 397 -8.66 27.10 1.61
N LEU A 398 -7.57 26.36 1.38
CA LEU A 398 -7.58 25.07 0.70
C LEU A 398 -8.47 24.08 1.45
N ARG A 399 -8.26 23.94 2.76
CA ARG A 399 -9.12 23.13 3.64
C ARG A 399 -10.60 23.47 3.48
N ILE A 400 -10.96 24.76 3.52
CA ILE A 400 -12.37 25.17 3.38
C ILE A 400 -12.94 24.70 2.04
N LYS A 401 -12.23 24.95 0.93
CA LYS A 401 -12.68 24.55 -0.41
C LYS A 401 -12.83 23.04 -0.55
N VAL A 402 -11.83 22.28 -0.09
CA VAL A 402 -11.86 20.81 -0.10
C VAL A 402 -13.07 20.30 0.70
N LEU A 403 -13.31 20.84 1.90
CA LEU A 403 -14.46 20.46 2.71
C LEU A 403 -15.81 20.89 2.11
N GLU A 404 -15.86 21.95 1.29
CA GLU A 404 -17.07 22.35 0.57
C GLU A 404 -17.49 21.28 -0.46
N HIS A 405 -16.55 20.65 -1.16
CA HIS A 405 -16.86 19.54 -2.07
C HIS A 405 -17.49 18.34 -1.34
N LEU A 406 -17.06 18.05 -0.11
CA LEU A 406 -17.63 16.98 0.71
C LEU A 406 -19.07 17.25 1.14
N ARG A 407 -19.52 18.52 1.20
CA ARG A 407 -20.91 18.84 1.58
C ARG A 407 -21.94 18.32 0.59
N PHE A 408 -21.51 18.03 -0.65
CA PHE A 408 -22.35 17.49 -1.71
C PHE A 408 -22.42 15.96 -1.71
N LEU A 409 -21.59 15.29 -0.90
CA LEU A 409 -21.83 13.89 -0.54
C LEU A 409 -23.08 13.85 0.33
N ASN A 410 -24.24 13.71 -0.32
CA ASN A 410 -25.51 13.45 0.36
C ASN A 410 -25.27 12.31 1.35
N GLY A 411 -25.48 12.55 2.65
CA GLY A 411 -25.23 11.55 3.69
C GLY A 411 -25.77 10.20 3.25
N ALA A 412 -24.85 9.27 2.97
CA ALA A 412 -25.04 8.00 2.25
C ALA A 412 -26.49 7.69 1.81
N PRO A 413 -26.89 7.90 0.53
CA PRO A 413 -28.07 7.24 0.01
C PRO A 413 -27.89 5.73 0.21
N SER A 414 -28.94 5.07 0.69
CA SER A 414 -28.96 3.62 0.89
C SER A 414 -28.49 2.92 -0.39
N VAL A 415 -27.37 2.21 -0.33
CA VAL A 415 -26.90 1.34 -1.41
C VAL A 415 -28.02 0.34 -1.67
N GLN A 416 -28.78 0.51 -2.76
CA GLN A 416 -29.61 -0.56 -3.28
C GLN A 416 -28.65 -1.68 -3.69
N MET A 417 -28.90 -2.89 -3.23
CA MET A 417 -28.18 -4.06 -3.75
C MET A 417 -28.44 -4.13 -5.25
N GLN A 418 -27.47 -3.71 -6.06
CA GLN A 418 -27.45 -4.05 -7.48
C GLN A 418 -26.91 -5.46 -7.59
N GLU A 419 -27.65 -6.30 -8.32
CA GLU A 419 -27.15 -7.59 -8.78
C GLU A 419 -25.86 -7.36 -9.57
N ILE A 420 -24.92 -8.27 -9.33
CA ILE A 420 -23.59 -8.28 -9.94
C ILE A 420 -23.78 -8.21 -11.47
N PRO A 421 -23.02 -7.36 -12.19
CA PRO A 421 -23.09 -7.31 -13.65
C PRO A 421 -22.86 -8.70 -14.26
N PRO A 422 -23.58 -9.08 -15.33
CA PRO A 422 -23.50 -10.43 -15.91
C PRO A 422 -22.09 -10.84 -16.39
N ASP A 423 -21.16 -9.88 -16.57
CA ASP A 423 -19.78 -10.14 -16.98
C ASP A 423 -18.88 -10.65 -15.84
N VAL A 424 -19.27 -10.45 -14.57
CA VAL A 424 -18.56 -10.97 -13.38
C VAL A 424 -19.16 -12.30 -12.91
N GLN A 425 -20.39 -12.64 -13.33
CA GLN A 425 -21.05 -13.91 -13.01
C GLN A 425 -20.21 -15.11 -13.50
N GLY A 426 -19.54 -14.97 -14.65
CA GLY A 426 -18.65 -16.00 -15.20
C GLY A 426 -17.38 -16.27 -14.39
N PHE A 427 -17.01 -15.38 -13.47
CA PHE A 427 -15.91 -15.60 -12.51
C PHE A 427 -16.36 -16.33 -11.24
N LEU A 428 -17.68 -16.37 -10.96
CA LEU A 428 -18.24 -16.92 -9.72
C LEU A 428 -18.84 -18.31 -9.90
N GLU A 429 -19.15 -18.73 -11.12
CA GLU A 429 -19.62 -20.08 -11.42
C GLU A 429 -18.43 -21.04 -11.60
N MET A 430 -17.69 -21.29 -10.52
CA MET A 430 -17.08 -22.61 -10.37
C MET A 430 -18.23 -23.60 -10.21
N ASN A 431 -18.38 -24.55 -11.14
CA ASN A 431 -19.40 -25.57 -10.97
C ASN A 431 -18.95 -26.55 -9.85
N ASP A 432 -19.92 -27.19 -9.20
CA ASP A 432 -19.65 -28.15 -8.11
C ASP A 432 -18.73 -29.32 -8.57
N GLU A 433 -18.60 -29.58 -9.87
CA GLU A 433 -17.70 -30.59 -10.45
C GLU A 433 -16.24 -30.11 -10.50
N GLU A 434 -15.97 -28.82 -10.79
CA GLU A 434 -14.62 -28.22 -10.80
C GLU A 434 -14.06 -28.05 -9.38
N GLU A 435 -14.91 -27.68 -8.42
CA GLU A 435 -14.53 -27.66 -7.00
C GLU A 435 -14.24 -29.09 -6.49
N ALA A 436 -15.02 -30.09 -6.93
CA ALA A 436 -14.78 -31.49 -6.62
C ALA A 436 -13.50 -32.04 -7.27
N GLU A 437 -13.16 -31.62 -8.50
CA GLU A 437 -11.91 -32.00 -9.17
C GLU A 437 -10.68 -31.40 -8.48
N LEU A 438 -10.74 -30.13 -8.04
CA LEU A 438 -9.66 -29.49 -7.28
C LEU A 438 -9.43 -30.15 -5.90
N ILE A 439 -10.51 -30.54 -5.22
CA ILE A 439 -10.44 -31.30 -3.97
C ILE A 439 -9.89 -32.72 -4.22
N ALA A 440 -10.27 -33.37 -5.32
CA ALA A 440 -9.77 -34.69 -5.70
C ALA A 440 -8.28 -34.68 -6.09
N ASP A 441 -7.79 -33.62 -6.74
CA ASP A 441 -6.37 -33.49 -7.10
C ASP A 441 -5.49 -33.16 -5.88
N SER A 442 -6.01 -32.37 -4.94
CA SER A 442 -5.32 -32.09 -3.68
C SER A 442 -5.17 -33.33 -2.78
N SER A 443 -6.14 -34.26 -2.85
CA SER A 443 -6.11 -35.51 -2.09
C SER A 443 -5.24 -36.58 -2.75
N LYS A 444 -5.22 -36.67 -4.09
CA LYS A 444 -4.28 -37.53 -4.84
C LYS A 444 -2.81 -37.11 -4.62
N GLY A 445 -2.51 -35.81 -4.62
CA GLY A 445 -1.16 -35.32 -4.33
C GLY A 445 -0.69 -35.58 -2.88
N ARG A 446 -1.64 -35.78 -1.95
CA ARG A 446 -1.37 -36.15 -0.55
C ARG A 446 -1.16 -37.65 -0.38
N GLU A 447 -1.95 -38.48 -1.06
CA GLU A 447 -1.77 -39.95 -1.08
C GLU A 447 -0.48 -40.36 -1.82
N GLU A 448 -0.06 -39.63 -2.85
CA GLU A 448 1.17 -39.91 -3.60
C GLU A 448 2.43 -39.51 -2.79
N LYS A 449 2.35 -38.42 -2.02
CA LYS A 449 3.39 -38.03 -1.04
C LYS A 449 3.47 -38.97 0.16
N GLU A 450 2.36 -39.54 0.62
CA GLU A 450 2.35 -40.56 1.67
C GLU A 450 2.86 -41.93 1.16
N ARG A 451 2.57 -42.30 -0.09
CA ARG A 451 3.15 -43.48 -0.75
C ARG A 451 4.65 -43.36 -1.03
N GLN A 452 5.17 -42.16 -1.29
CA GLN A 452 6.61 -41.92 -1.40
C GLN A 452 7.30 -41.91 -0.03
N ARG A 453 6.67 -41.37 1.01
CA ARG A 453 7.20 -41.43 2.39
C ARG A 453 7.18 -42.84 3.01
N GLY A 454 6.29 -43.72 2.55
CA GLY A 454 6.26 -45.13 2.97
C GLY A 454 7.23 -46.07 2.22
N ARG A 455 7.99 -45.57 1.24
CA ARG A 455 8.90 -46.37 0.40
C ARG A 455 10.38 -46.22 0.72
N ASP A 456 10.77 -45.39 1.69
CA ASP A 456 12.19 -45.08 1.99
C ASP A 456 12.65 -45.51 3.39
N HIS A 457 11.94 -46.44 4.03
CA HIS A 457 12.41 -47.11 5.24
C HIS A 457 12.23 -48.62 5.13
N GLY A 458 13.28 -49.30 4.69
CA GLY A 458 13.38 -50.76 4.75
C GLY A 458 14.51 -51.31 3.90
N ASN A 459 15.74 -51.31 4.45
CA ASN A 459 16.68 -52.44 4.44
C ASN A 459 18.13 -51.99 4.64
N GLU A 460 18.57 -51.94 5.89
CA GLU A 460 19.94 -52.32 6.25
C GLU A 460 19.85 -53.25 7.45
N PHE A 461 19.78 -54.56 7.19
CA PHE A 461 20.35 -55.59 8.07
C PHE A 461 20.72 -56.80 7.21
N TYR A 462 22.01 -57.10 7.21
CA TYR A 462 22.61 -58.32 6.66
C TYR A 462 22.13 -59.52 7.46
N ASP A 463 21.84 -60.63 6.77
CA ASP A 463 22.20 -61.99 7.20
C ASP A 463 21.95 -62.96 6.03
N ASN A 464 23.01 -63.63 5.58
CA ASN A 464 22.91 -64.79 4.71
C ASN A 464 23.84 -65.87 5.28
N ASP A 465 23.23 -66.85 5.91
CA ASP A 465 23.82 -68.16 6.17
C ASP A 465 23.96 -68.93 4.85
N GLN A 466 25.13 -69.54 4.61
CA GLN A 466 25.27 -71.01 4.53
C GLN A 466 26.70 -71.44 4.20
N ASP A 467 27.34 -72.02 5.22
CA ASP A 467 28.20 -73.21 5.27
C ASP A 467 28.94 -73.69 4.01
N VAL A 468 30.28 -73.74 4.10
CA VAL A 468 31.11 -74.88 3.64
C VAL A 468 32.35 -75.01 4.52
N ASP A 469 32.51 -76.16 5.17
CA ASP A 469 33.73 -76.62 5.86
C ASP A 469 34.90 -76.84 4.89
N MET A 470 36.12 -76.42 5.27
CA MET A 470 37.36 -77.23 5.14
C MET A 470 38.57 -76.51 5.74
N GLU A 471 39.20 -77.16 6.74
CA GLU A 471 40.56 -76.92 7.19
C GLU A 471 41.59 -77.17 6.07
N MET A 472 42.66 -76.35 6.01
CA MET A 472 44.06 -76.81 6.06
C MET A 472 45.03 -75.64 5.80
N ASP A 473 45.83 -75.34 6.83
CA ASP A 473 47.29 -75.35 6.83
C ASP A 473 48.15 -74.48 5.89
N ILE A 474 49.11 -73.80 6.55
CA ILE A 474 50.55 -73.67 6.24
C ILE A 474 51.06 -72.44 5.45
N GLU A 475 51.86 -71.67 6.19
CA GLU A 475 53.13 -70.97 5.88
C GLU A 475 53.26 -69.98 4.71
N GLY A 476 53.92 -68.87 5.03
CA GLY A 476 54.51 -67.92 4.08
C GLY A 476 54.74 -66.55 4.69
#